data_AF-A0A0C2WUT3-F1
#
_entry.id   AF-A0A0C2WUT3-F1
#
_cell.length_a   1.000
_cell.length_b   1.000
_cell.length_c   1.000
_cell.angle_alpha   90.00
_cell.angle_beta   90.00
_cell.angle_gamma   90.00
#
_symmetry.space_group_name_H-M   'P 1'
#
loop_
_entity.id
_entity.type
_entity.pdbx_description
1 polymer ?
#
loop_
_entity_poly.entity_id
_entity_poly.type
_entity_poly.pdbx_seq_one_letter_code
_entity_poly.pdbx_strand_id
1 'polypeptide(L)'
;MPLHEVRRNRPCSHDNEALYDICFRTLKLSTPTCGDLNHLVSIVMSGITTCLRFPGQLNSDLRKLAVNMVPFPRLHFFMTGFAPLTACGSAQYHAVTVPVPELTQQMSDVKNMMAATDPRHGRYLTVAAVFRGKVSMKEVEEQMQNVQNKNSSYFVEWIPNNVLTAQCDIPPPN
;
A
#
# COMPACT_ATOMS: atom_id res chain seq x y z
N MET A 1 -7.33 -5.39 -27.37
CA MET A 1 -5.87 -5.30 -27.09
C MET A 1 -5.49 -6.48 -26.22
N PRO A 2 -4.45 -7.25 -26.57
CA PRO A 2 -4.17 -8.51 -25.91
C PRO A 2 -3.62 -8.28 -24.49
N LEU A 3 -4.15 -9.00 -23.49
CA LEU A 3 -3.73 -8.96 -22.08
C LEU A 3 -2.21 -9.11 -21.87
N HIS A 4 -1.52 -9.72 -22.83
CA HIS A 4 -0.08 -9.94 -22.81
C HIS A 4 0.77 -8.65 -22.87
N GLU A 5 0.25 -7.59 -23.49
CA GLU A 5 0.98 -6.34 -23.68
C GLU A 5 0.77 -5.39 -22.50
N VAL A 6 -0.43 -5.42 -21.91
CA VAL A 6 -0.76 -4.65 -20.69
C VAL A 6 0.05 -5.14 -19.49
N ARG A 7 0.35 -6.43 -19.41
CA ARG A 7 1.20 -7.02 -18.37
C ARG A 7 2.67 -6.58 -18.44
N ARG A 8 3.17 -6.06 -19.58
CA ARG A 8 4.57 -5.59 -19.67
C ARG A 8 4.77 -4.16 -19.20
N ASN A 9 3.73 -3.32 -19.25
CA ASN A 9 3.87 -1.87 -19.08
C ASN A 9 3.19 -1.31 -17.82
N ARG A 10 2.49 -2.13 -17.02
CA ARG A 10 1.91 -1.66 -15.75
C ARG A 10 2.70 -2.20 -14.55
N PRO A 11 3.39 -1.33 -13.79
CA PRO A 11 4.09 -1.74 -12.57
C PRO A 11 3.13 -2.14 -11.44
N CYS A 12 1.87 -1.67 -11.46
CA CYS A 12 0.85 -1.99 -10.46
C CYS A 12 -0.34 -2.74 -11.06
N SER A 13 -0.58 -3.97 -10.62
CA SER A 13 -1.76 -4.77 -10.97
C SER A 13 -2.93 -4.38 -10.07
N HIS A 14 -3.80 -3.50 -10.56
CA HIS A 14 -5.08 -3.19 -9.90
C HIS A 14 -6.16 -4.09 -10.49
N ASP A 15 -6.69 -5.01 -9.68
CA ASP A 15 -7.76 -5.92 -10.10
C ASP A 15 -9.12 -5.34 -9.72
N ASN A 16 -10.02 -5.21 -10.70
CA ASN A 16 -11.36 -4.66 -10.47
C ASN A 16 -12.12 -5.47 -9.42
N GLU A 17 -11.95 -6.79 -9.39
CA GLU A 17 -12.59 -7.67 -8.41
C GLU A 17 -12.15 -7.36 -6.97
N ALA A 18 -10.86 -7.16 -6.75
CA ALA A 18 -10.33 -6.77 -5.44
C ALA A 18 -10.81 -5.37 -5.03
N LEU A 19 -10.86 -4.42 -5.98
CA LEU A 19 -11.40 -3.08 -5.73
C LEU A 19 -12.89 -3.13 -5.37
N TYR A 20 -13.67 -3.97 -6.05
CA TYR A 20 -15.08 -4.20 -5.72
C TYR A 20 -15.25 -4.79 -4.31
N ASP A 21 -14.44 -5.78 -3.93
CA ASP A 21 -14.51 -6.39 -2.60
C ASP A 21 -14.13 -5.39 -1.50
N ILE A 22 -13.11 -4.55 -1.71
CA ILE A 22 -12.74 -3.46 -0.81
C ILE A 22 -13.89 -2.46 -0.65
N CYS A 23 -14.50 -2.00 -1.75
CA CYS A 23 -15.60 -1.04 -1.70
C CYS A 23 -16.83 -1.62 -0.99
N PHE A 24 -17.13 -2.90 -1.22
CA PHE A 24 -18.28 -3.56 -0.63
C PHE A 24 -18.06 -3.91 0.86
N ARG A 25 -16.94 -4.54 1.21
CA ARG A 25 -16.66 -5.03 2.57
C ARG A 25 -16.10 -3.94 3.49
N THR A 26 -15.13 -3.17 3.01
CA THR A 26 -14.39 -2.21 3.84
C THR A 26 -15.08 -0.85 3.85
N LEU A 27 -15.48 -0.33 2.68
CA LEU A 27 -16.19 0.95 2.58
C LEU A 27 -17.71 0.84 2.82
N LYS A 28 -18.24 -0.39 2.96
CA LYS A 28 -19.67 -0.69 3.20
C LYS A 28 -20.61 -0.07 2.16
N LEU A 29 -20.16 0.02 0.92
CA LEU A 29 -20.99 0.48 -0.20
C LEU A 29 -21.82 -0.69 -0.72
N SER A 30 -23.15 -0.61 -0.59
CA SER A 30 -24.07 -1.67 -1.04
C SER A 30 -24.10 -1.85 -2.56
N THR A 31 -23.88 -0.77 -3.32
CA THR A 31 -23.83 -0.76 -4.79
C THR A 31 -22.63 0.06 -5.28
N PRO A 32 -21.42 -0.51 -5.30
CA PRO A 32 -20.22 0.20 -5.75
C PRO A 32 -20.34 0.57 -7.24
N THR A 33 -20.22 1.86 -7.54
CA THR A 33 -20.24 2.37 -8.91
C THR A 33 -18.82 2.48 -9.48
N CYS A 34 -18.70 2.59 -10.81
CA CYS A 34 -17.40 2.86 -11.44
C CYS A 34 -16.76 4.17 -10.92
N GLY A 35 -17.59 5.14 -10.50
CA GLY A 35 -17.11 6.36 -9.84
C GLY A 35 -16.37 6.08 -8.54
N ASP A 36 -16.91 5.21 -7.70
CA ASP A 36 -16.31 4.85 -6.40
C ASP A 36 -14.98 4.12 -6.56
N LEU A 37 -14.90 3.20 -7.54
CA LEU A 37 -13.67 2.49 -7.88
C LEU A 37 -12.60 3.48 -8.39
N ASN A 38 -12.97 4.39 -9.29
CA ASN A 38 -12.06 5.39 -9.80
C ASN A 38 -11.59 6.35 -8.70
N HIS A 39 -12.47 6.70 -7.76
CA HIS A 39 -12.11 7.51 -6.61
C HIS A 39 -11.06 6.80 -5.75
N LEU A 40 -11.27 5.52 -5.41
CA LEU A 40 -10.31 4.71 -4.66
C LEU A 40 -8.94 4.63 -5.37
N VAL A 41 -8.94 4.32 -6.68
CA VAL A 41 -7.71 4.27 -7.48
C VAL A 41 -7.00 5.62 -7.51
N SER A 42 -7.74 6.72 -7.62
CA SER A 42 -7.14 8.07 -7.65
C SER A 42 -6.45 8.42 -6.33
N ILE A 43 -7.03 8.05 -5.18
CA ILE A 43 -6.41 8.23 -3.86
C ILE A 43 -5.11 7.45 -3.77
N VAL A 44 -5.12 6.18 -4.20
CA VAL A 44 -3.96 5.29 -4.16
C VAL A 44 -2.83 5.81 -5.03
N MET A 45 -3.15 6.16 -6.28
CA MET A 45 -2.20 6.74 -7.23
C MET A 45 -1.65 8.07 -6.72
N SER A 46 -2.48 8.89 -6.07
CA SER A 46 -2.06 10.11 -5.40
C SER A 46 -1.08 9.80 -4.25
N GLY A 47 -1.34 8.76 -3.44
CA GLY A 47 -0.46 8.27 -2.38
C GLY A 47 0.91 7.83 -2.87
N ILE A 48 0.95 6.93 -3.86
CA ILE A 48 2.21 6.42 -4.45
C ILE A 48 3.04 7.58 -5.03
N THR A 49 2.40 8.50 -5.75
CA THR A 49 3.09 9.66 -6.36
C THR A 49 3.38 10.80 -5.40
N THR A 50 3.01 10.68 -4.12
CA THR A 50 3.27 11.75 -3.13
C THR A 50 4.77 11.98 -2.95
N CYS A 51 5.57 10.90 -2.91
CA CYS A 51 7.03 11.01 -2.78
C CYS A 51 7.69 11.75 -3.96
N LEU A 52 7.08 11.72 -5.14
CA LEU A 52 7.56 12.48 -6.31
C LEU A 52 7.15 13.95 -6.28
N ARG A 53 6.01 14.26 -5.66
CA ARG A 53 5.41 15.61 -5.66
C ARG A 53 5.84 16.46 -4.48
N PHE A 54 6.19 15.83 -3.37
CA PHE A 54 6.47 16.49 -2.11
C PHE A 54 7.79 16.01 -1.52
N PRO A 55 8.63 16.93 -0.99
CA PRO A 55 9.82 16.52 -0.26
C PRO A 55 9.39 15.75 1.01
N GLY A 56 9.90 14.53 1.16
CA GLY A 56 9.72 13.70 2.35
C GLY A 56 11.03 13.56 3.14
N GLN A 57 10.93 13.24 4.44
CA GLN A 57 12.08 13.17 5.34
C GLN A 57 13.01 11.99 5.07
N LEU A 58 12.45 10.79 4.81
CA LEU A 58 13.21 9.56 4.61
C LEU A 58 12.75 8.82 3.34
N ASN A 59 13.70 8.40 2.50
CA ASN A 59 13.49 7.64 1.26
C ASN A 59 12.49 8.28 0.27
N SER A 60 12.45 9.61 0.18
CA SER A 60 11.53 10.39 -0.66
C SER A 60 11.73 10.21 -2.17
N ASP A 61 12.80 9.55 -2.61
CA ASP A 61 13.02 9.27 -4.02
C ASP A 61 12.40 7.92 -4.43
N LEU A 62 11.30 7.98 -5.18
CA LEU A 62 10.64 6.79 -5.73
C LEU A 62 11.58 5.97 -6.63
N ARG A 63 12.60 6.59 -7.24
CA ARG A 63 13.62 5.85 -8.00
C ARG A 63 14.46 4.97 -7.07
N LYS A 64 14.86 5.47 -5.89
CA LYS A 64 15.57 4.66 -4.88
C LYS A 64 14.67 3.55 -4.35
N LEU A 65 13.40 3.86 -4.09
CA LEU A 65 12.42 2.86 -3.65
C LEU A 65 12.22 1.76 -4.71
N ALA A 66 12.04 2.16 -5.98
CA ALA A 66 11.87 1.22 -7.08
C ALA A 66 13.12 0.33 -7.29
N VAL A 67 14.33 0.89 -7.19
CA VAL A 67 15.57 0.10 -7.28
C VAL A 67 15.67 -0.91 -6.14
N ASN A 68 15.30 -0.52 -4.92
CA ASN A 68 15.34 -1.43 -3.77
C ASN A 68 14.21 -2.48 -3.81
N MET A 69 13.08 -2.21 -4.46
CA MET A 69 11.94 -3.12 -4.58
C MET A 69 12.00 -4.05 -5.80
N VAL A 70 12.90 -3.81 -6.76
CA VAL A 70 13.04 -4.65 -7.96
C VAL A 70 14.37 -5.42 -7.87
N PRO A 71 14.43 -6.56 -7.15
CA PRO A 71 15.64 -7.37 -7.11
C PRO A 71 15.96 -7.99 -8.48
N PHE A 72 14.94 -8.17 -9.34
CA PHE A 72 15.10 -8.70 -10.68
C PHE A 72 14.30 -7.86 -11.70
N PRO A 73 14.90 -7.42 -12.82
CA PRO A 73 14.21 -6.57 -13.81
C PRO A 73 12.91 -7.16 -14.37
N ARG A 74 12.78 -8.50 -14.38
CA ARG A 74 11.58 -9.21 -14.87
C ARG A 74 10.47 -9.36 -13.81
N LEU A 75 10.77 -9.09 -12.54
CA LEU A 75 9.84 -9.18 -11.41
C LEU A 75 9.61 -7.79 -10.83
N HIS A 76 8.88 -6.95 -11.56
CA HIS A 76 8.54 -5.58 -11.19
C HIS A 76 7.02 -5.39 -10.98
N PHE A 77 6.31 -6.48 -10.68
CA PHE A 77 4.88 -6.45 -10.39
C PHE A 77 4.67 -6.17 -8.90
N PHE A 78 4.04 -5.06 -8.59
CA PHE A 78 3.74 -4.66 -7.22
C PHE A 78 2.27 -4.90 -6.89
N MET A 79 2.04 -5.59 -5.77
CA MET A 79 0.75 -5.56 -5.10
C MET A 79 0.70 -4.29 -4.26
N THR A 80 -0.35 -3.50 -4.44
CA THR A 80 -0.56 -2.26 -3.69
C THR A 80 -1.65 -2.47 -2.64
N GLY A 81 -1.38 -2.02 -1.42
CA GLY A 81 -2.39 -1.86 -0.37
C GLY A 81 -2.48 -0.39 0.00
N PHE A 82 -3.65 0.04 0.45
CA PHE A 82 -3.84 1.40 0.95
C PHE A 82 -4.50 1.36 2.33
N ALA A 83 -4.04 2.23 3.21
CA ALA A 83 -4.66 2.49 4.50
C ALA A 83 -4.51 3.99 4.82
N PRO A 84 -5.49 4.60 5.51
CA PRO A 84 -6.70 3.99 6.02
C PRO A 84 -7.80 3.87 4.95
N LEU A 85 -8.51 2.73 4.93
CA LEU A 85 -9.75 2.56 4.18
C LEU A 85 -10.92 2.68 5.15
N THR A 86 -11.45 3.89 5.28
CA THR A 86 -12.54 4.21 6.20
C THR A 86 -13.82 4.47 5.43
N ALA A 87 -14.94 3.85 5.83
CA ALA A 87 -16.24 4.13 5.23
C ALA A 87 -16.64 5.59 5.47
N CYS A 88 -17.40 6.18 4.56
CA CYS A 88 -17.81 7.59 4.60
C CYS A 88 -18.54 7.96 5.90
N GLY A 89 -19.33 7.05 6.47
CA GLY A 89 -20.02 7.23 7.77
C GLY A 89 -19.12 7.11 9.01
N SER A 90 -17.93 6.50 8.88
CA SER A 90 -16.93 6.38 9.95
C SER A 90 -15.81 7.44 9.87
N ALA A 91 -15.74 8.18 8.76
CA ALA A 91 -14.75 9.23 8.53
C ALA A 91 -14.83 10.36 9.57
N GLN A 92 -16.04 10.68 10.06
CA GLN A 92 -16.24 11.69 11.12
C GLN A 92 -15.69 11.25 12.48
N TYR A 93 -15.65 9.94 12.77
CA TYR A 93 -15.05 9.42 14.01
C TYR A 93 -13.52 9.26 13.92
N HIS A 94 -12.97 9.12 12.71
CA HIS A 94 -11.53 8.97 12.44
C HIS A 94 -10.89 10.26 11.92
N ALA A 95 -11.51 11.42 12.14
CA ALA A 95 -10.91 12.74 11.91
C ALA A 95 -9.67 13.00 12.80
N VAL A 96 -9.43 12.10 13.77
CA VAL A 96 -8.23 12.03 14.60
C VAL A 96 -7.23 11.09 13.92
N THR A 97 -5.99 11.55 13.80
CA THR A 97 -4.84 10.84 13.27
C THR A 97 -4.88 9.35 13.62
N VAL A 98 -5.10 8.48 12.62
CA VAL A 98 -5.10 7.03 12.85
C VAL A 98 -3.71 6.62 13.32
N PRO A 99 -3.58 5.91 14.45
CA PRO A 99 -2.28 5.57 15.02
C PRO A 99 -1.51 4.60 14.10
N VAL A 100 -0.19 4.73 14.09
CA VAL A 100 0.72 3.96 13.21
C VAL A 100 0.53 2.43 13.33
N PRO A 101 0.34 1.83 14.53
CA PRO A 101 0.09 0.40 14.65
C PRO A 101 -1.16 -0.06 13.90
N GLU A 102 -2.24 0.74 13.96
CA GLU A 102 -3.51 0.42 13.30
C GLU A 102 -3.38 0.53 11.78
N LEU A 103 -2.71 1.58 11.29
CA LEU A 103 -2.39 1.72 9.86
C LEU A 103 -1.55 0.54 9.35
N THR A 104 -0.51 0.17 10.10
CA THR A 104 0.41 -0.92 9.73
C THR A 104 -0.32 -2.27 9.71
N GLN A 105 -1.21 -2.50 10.68
CA GLN A 105 -2.04 -3.70 10.71
C GLN A 105 -3.01 -3.71 9.53
N GLN A 106 -3.65 -2.58 9.21
CA GLN A 106 -4.57 -2.48 8.08
C GLN A 106 -3.86 -2.69 6.74
N MET A 107 -2.65 -2.15 6.57
CA MET A 107 -1.82 -2.33 5.37
C MET A 107 -1.40 -3.78 5.16
N SER A 108 -1.20 -4.53 6.25
CA SER A 108 -0.80 -5.95 6.19
C SER A 108 -2.00 -6.91 6.08
N ASP A 109 -3.23 -6.42 6.18
CA ASP A 109 -4.42 -7.24 5.98
C ASP A 109 -4.61 -7.53 4.49
N VAL A 110 -4.73 -8.83 4.17
CA VAL A 110 -4.97 -9.34 2.82
C VAL A 110 -6.20 -8.71 2.19
N LYS A 111 -7.21 -8.38 3.00
CA LYS A 111 -8.47 -7.78 2.52
C LYS A 111 -8.31 -6.37 1.97
N ASN A 112 -7.23 -5.68 2.32
CA ASN A 112 -6.96 -4.31 1.85
C ASN A 112 -5.97 -4.29 0.68
N MET A 113 -5.60 -5.45 0.15
CA MET A 113 -4.80 -5.55 -1.06
C MET A 113 -5.64 -5.32 -2.31
N MET A 114 -5.13 -4.49 -3.21
CA MET A 114 -5.81 -4.12 -4.47
C MET A 114 -5.54 -5.10 -5.62
N ALA A 115 -4.95 -6.25 -5.31
CA ALA A 115 -4.73 -7.35 -6.22
C ALA A 115 -5.54 -8.56 -5.72
N ALA A 116 -6.20 -9.28 -6.62
CA ALA A 116 -6.97 -10.49 -6.32
C ALA A 116 -6.04 -11.70 -6.15
N THR A 117 -4.98 -11.53 -5.37
CA THR A 117 -3.98 -12.57 -5.08
C THR A 117 -3.82 -12.66 -3.57
N ASP A 118 -3.99 -13.87 -3.02
CA ASP A 118 -3.73 -14.09 -1.61
C ASP A 118 -2.22 -14.18 -1.38
N PRO A 119 -1.62 -13.22 -0.64
CA PRO A 119 -0.18 -13.19 -0.40
C PRO A 119 0.31 -14.37 0.45
N ARG A 120 -0.58 -15.09 1.13
CA ARG A 120 -0.23 -16.27 1.94
C ARG A 120 0.22 -17.46 1.10
N HIS A 121 -0.16 -17.50 -0.18
CA HIS A 121 0.32 -18.54 -1.10
C HIS A 121 1.74 -18.28 -1.63
N GLY A 122 2.35 -17.15 -1.26
CA GLY A 122 3.68 -16.76 -1.70
C GLY A 122 4.55 -16.23 -0.58
N ARG A 123 5.69 -15.66 -0.96
CA ARG A 123 6.57 -14.90 -0.07
C ARG A 123 6.80 -13.50 -0.63
N TYR A 124 6.79 -12.51 0.24
CA TYR A 124 7.20 -11.16 -0.07
C TYR A 124 8.70 -11.11 -0.36
N LEU A 125 9.04 -10.70 -1.57
CA LEU A 125 10.42 -10.41 -1.96
C LEU A 125 10.88 -9.12 -1.28
N THR A 126 10.12 -8.06 -1.48
CA THR A 126 10.37 -6.72 -0.94
C THR A 126 9.04 -6.04 -0.65
N VAL A 127 8.98 -5.25 0.42
CA VAL A 127 7.81 -4.46 0.81
C VAL A 127 8.26 -3.03 1.02
N ALA A 128 7.50 -2.08 0.50
CA ALA A 128 7.65 -0.67 0.84
C ALA A 128 6.39 -0.15 1.50
N ALA A 129 6.54 0.50 2.65
CA ALA A 129 5.48 1.20 3.34
C ALA A 129 5.75 2.71 3.29
N VAL A 130 4.81 3.45 2.71
CA VAL A 130 4.89 4.92 2.58
C VAL A 130 3.88 5.54 3.54
N PHE A 131 4.36 6.19 4.58
CA PHE A 131 3.54 6.90 5.55
C PHE A 131 3.44 8.38 5.18
N ARG A 132 2.26 8.98 5.42
CA ARG A 132 1.99 10.39 5.14
C ARG A 132 1.48 11.11 6.40
N GLY A 133 1.98 12.32 6.61
CA GLY A 133 1.64 13.17 7.75
C GLY A 133 2.70 13.15 8.85
N LYS A 134 2.37 13.79 9.97
CA LYS A 134 3.24 13.87 11.15
C LYS A 134 3.18 12.55 11.93
N VAL A 135 4.06 11.62 11.58
CA VAL A 135 4.23 10.33 12.27
C VAL A 135 5.66 10.21 12.82
N SER A 136 5.83 9.45 13.90
CA SER A 136 7.15 9.16 14.46
C SER A 136 7.83 8.05 13.68
N MET A 137 8.99 8.31 13.07
CA MET A 137 9.74 7.28 12.34
C MET A 137 10.15 6.10 13.20
N LYS A 138 10.48 6.36 14.47
CA LYS A 138 10.79 5.30 15.43
C LYS A 138 9.63 4.33 15.59
N GLU A 139 8.42 4.87 15.73
CA GLU A 139 7.21 4.06 15.87
C GLU A 139 6.91 3.28 14.59
N VAL A 140 7.06 3.91 13.42
CA VAL A 140 6.90 3.25 12.12
C VAL A 140 7.84 2.07 11.96
N GLU A 141 9.13 2.25 12.24
CA GLU A 141 10.13 1.18 12.14
C GLU A 141 9.86 0.04 13.12
N GLU A 142 9.53 0.36 14.37
CA GLU A 142 9.16 -0.64 15.39
C GLU A 142 7.93 -1.45 14.96
N GLN A 143 6.88 -0.80 14.44
CA GLN A 143 5.68 -1.51 13.98
C GLN A 143 5.94 -2.37 12.74
N MET A 144 6.73 -1.88 11.78
CA MET A 144 7.08 -2.65 10.59
C MET A 144 7.94 -3.87 10.93
N GLN A 145 8.90 -3.73 11.85
CA GLN A 145 9.68 -4.87 12.36
C GLN A 145 8.78 -5.87 13.09
N ASN A 146 7.82 -5.41 13.90
CA ASN A 146 6.89 -6.29 14.58
C ASN A 146 6.04 -7.10 13.60
N VAL A 147 5.56 -6.49 12.51
CA VAL A 147 4.83 -7.20 11.45
C VAL A 147 5.72 -8.20 10.73
N GLN A 148 6.95 -7.81 10.39
CA GLN A 148 7.91 -8.70 9.74
C GLN A 148 8.23 -9.92 10.62
N ASN A 149 8.47 -9.72 11.92
CA ASN A 149 8.79 -10.78 12.86
C ASN A 149 7.60 -11.74 13.06
N LYS A 150 6.37 -11.22 13.17
CA LYS A 150 5.16 -12.05 13.28
C LYS A 150 4.89 -12.88 12.03
N ASN A 151 5.26 -12.35 10.87
CA ASN A 151 4.97 -12.93 9.56
C ASN A 151 6.24 -13.42 8.85
N SER A 152 7.30 -13.75 9.59
CA SER A 152 8.64 -14.04 9.03
C SER A 152 8.62 -15.15 7.97
N SER A 153 7.75 -16.15 8.11
CA SER A 153 7.53 -17.23 7.14
C SER A 153 7.05 -16.75 5.76
N TYR A 154 6.39 -15.60 5.70
CA TYR A 154 5.92 -14.97 4.47
C TYR A 154 6.95 -14.03 3.85
N PHE A 155 8.10 -13.79 4.48
CA PHE A 155 9.18 -12.97 3.92
C PHE A 155 10.31 -13.87 3.41
N VAL A 156 10.98 -13.46 2.34
CA VAL A 156 12.18 -14.19 1.89
C VAL A 156 13.38 -13.85 2.77
N GLU A 157 14.09 -14.88 3.22
CA GLU A 157 15.24 -14.74 4.13
C GLU A 157 16.53 -14.31 3.41
N TRP A 158 16.62 -14.58 2.10
CA TRP A 158 17.84 -14.32 1.32
C TRP A 158 17.98 -12.87 0.84
N ILE A 159 16.92 -12.05 0.95
CA ILE A 159 17.00 -10.59 0.75
C ILE A 159 17.12 -9.94 2.13
N PRO A 160 18.30 -9.43 2.52
CA PRO A 160 18.43 -8.70 3.77
C PRO A 160 17.65 -7.37 3.68
N ASN A 161 17.03 -6.95 4.79
CA ASN A 161 16.28 -5.69 4.89
C ASN A 161 15.24 -5.49 3.77
N ASN A 162 14.43 -6.53 3.53
CA ASN A 162 13.40 -6.51 2.49
C ASN A 162 12.18 -5.62 2.79
N VAL A 163 12.14 -4.96 3.95
CA VAL A 163 11.09 -4.01 4.32
C VAL A 163 11.67 -2.59 4.32
N LEU A 164 11.10 -1.73 3.48
CA LEU A 164 11.50 -0.34 3.32
C LEU A 164 10.39 0.56 3.87
N THR A 165 10.80 1.58 4.61
CA THR A 165 9.89 2.60 5.13
C THR A 165 10.24 3.95 4.50
N ALA A 166 9.20 4.70 4.14
CA ALA A 166 9.32 6.07 3.66
C ALA A 166 8.28 6.94 4.37
N GLN A 167 8.63 8.20 4.62
CA GLN A 167 7.73 9.16 5.24
C GLN A 167 7.68 10.46 4.43
N CYS A 168 6.46 10.96 4.23
CA CYS A 168 6.19 12.30 3.75
C CYS A 168 5.45 13.10 4.82
N ASP A 169 5.91 14.33 5.12
CA ASP A 169 5.28 15.17 6.15
C ASP A 169 3.92 15.74 5.72
N ILE A 170 3.60 15.67 4.42
CA ILE A 170 2.40 16.29 3.84
C ILE A 170 1.23 15.28 3.84
N PRO A 171 0.22 15.47 4.70
CA PRO A 171 -0.95 14.59 4.73
C PRO A 171 -1.78 14.73 3.45
N PRO A 172 -2.62 13.74 3.11
CA PRO A 172 -3.61 13.90 2.05
C PRO A 172 -4.55 15.07 2.35
N PRO A 173 -5.01 15.81 1.32
CA PRO A 173 -6.06 16.81 1.52
C PRO A 173 -7.37 16.13 1.94
N ASN A 174 -8.07 16.73 2.91
CA ASN A 174 -9.39 16.30 3.38
C ASN A 174 -10.47 16.51 2.31
#